data_AF-A0A1S3WUD3-F1
#
_entry.id   AF-A0A1S3WUD3-F1
#
_cell.length_a   1.000
_cell.length_b   1.000
_cell.length_c   1.000
_cell.angle_alpha   90.00
_cell.angle_beta   90.00
_cell.angle_gamma   90.00
#
_symmetry.space_group_name_H-M   'P 1'
#
loop_
_entity.id
_entity.type
_entity.pdbx_description
1 polymer ?
#
loop_
_entity_poly.entity_id
_entity_poly.type
_entity_poly.pdbx_seq_one_letter_code
_entity_poly.pdbx_strand_id
1 'polypeptide(L)'
;MEDLTLDWQERISVDYVGGMLQPTPTCEAWDQICNFQARPDDLLISTYPKAGTTWTQEIVDLIQNDGNVDKSQRAPTHIRFPFIEWIIPSIGSVCWGSWHDHVKGWWKAKDQHRILYLFYEDMKKNPKHEIRKMAEFIGKDLDDKVLDKIVHQTTFDVMKQNPMANYSSIPNEIMNHSISPFMRKGTIGDWKNHFTVAQNEIFDEDYKKKMTDSSLASHFQFE
;
A
#
# COMPACT_ATOMS: atom_id res chain seq x y z
N MET A 1 -6.12 22.69 -43.00
CA MET A 1 -6.09 21.24 -42.70
C MET A 1 -5.94 21.21 -41.20
N GLU A 2 -7.02 20.83 -40.53
CA GLU A 2 -7.24 21.06 -39.10
C GLU A 2 -6.11 20.50 -38.24
N ASP A 3 -5.76 21.29 -37.22
CA ASP A 3 -4.85 20.91 -36.15
C ASP A 3 -5.36 19.62 -35.48
N LEU A 4 -4.67 18.51 -35.75
CA LEU A 4 -4.85 17.29 -34.96
C LEU A 4 -4.12 17.46 -33.63
N THR A 5 -4.71 18.25 -32.73
CA THR A 5 -4.41 18.15 -31.30
C THR A 5 -5.03 16.85 -30.79
N LEU A 6 -4.19 15.82 -30.67
CA LEU A 6 -4.54 14.59 -30.00
C LEU A 6 -4.48 14.82 -28.48
N ASP A 7 -5.65 15.03 -27.86
CA ASP A 7 -5.82 15.07 -26.41
C ASP A 7 -5.83 13.64 -25.87
N TRP A 8 -4.67 13.15 -25.43
CA TRP A 8 -4.51 11.81 -24.87
C TRP A 8 -4.40 11.84 -23.34
N GLN A 9 -5.55 11.95 -22.67
CA GLN A 9 -5.78 11.45 -21.31
C GLN A 9 -6.31 9.99 -21.37
N GLU A 10 -5.58 9.06 -21.99
CA GLU A 10 -6.04 7.67 -22.07
C GLU A 10 -5.94 6.99 -20.70
N ARG A 11 -7.10 6.77 -20.06
CA ARG A 11 -7.18 5.91 -18.88
C ARG A 11 -6.89 4.48 -19.29
N ILE A 12 -6.06 3.78 -18.53
CA ILE A 12 -5.83 2.34 -18.68
C ILE A 12 -7.19 1.62 -18.58
N SER A 13 -7.49 0.77 -19.56
CA SER A 13 -8.69 -0.07 -19.56
C SER A 13 -8.64 -1.09 -18.42
N VAL A 14 -9.81 -1.56 -18.00
CA VAL A 14 -9.96 -2.54 -16.92
C VAL A 14 -10.82 -3.71 -17.38
N ASP A 15 -10.50 -4.91 -16.90
CA ASP A 15 -11.27 -6.14 -17.16
C ASP A 15 -11.29 -7.04 -15.92
N TYR A 16 -12.05 -8.13 -15.96
CA TYR A 16 -12.21 -9.04 -14.84
C TYR A 16 -11.32 -10.27 -14.95
N VAL A 17 -10.64 -10.60 -13.86
CA VAL A 17 -10.01 -11.91 -13.65
C VAL A 17 -10.45 -12.48 -12.32
N GLY A 18 -10.95 -13.72 -12.33
CA GLY A 18 -11.45 -14.38 -11.11
C GLY A 18 -12.57 -13.62 -10.41
N GLY A 19 -13.38 -12.86 -11.15
CA GLY A 19 -14.44 -12.00 -10.60
C GLY A 19 -13.95 -10.70 -9.95
N MET A 20 -12.66 -10.39 -10.04
CA MET A 20 -12.08 -9.14 -9.56
C MET A 20 -11.73 -8.22 -10.73
N LEU A 21 -12.11 -6.96 -10.65
CA LEU A 21 -11.71 -5.95 -11.63
C LEU A 21 -10.20 -5.68 -11.49
N GLN A 22 -9.49 -5.66 -12.60
CA GLN A 22 -8.05 -5.46 -12.70
C GLN A 22 -7.74 -4.55 -13.90
N PRO A 23 -6.61 -3.83 -13.90
CA PRO A 23 -6.13 -3.18 -15.12
C PRO A 23 -5.84 -4.24 -16.20
N THR A 24 -6.22 -3.97 -17.46
CA THR A 24 -6.08 -4.93 -18.57
C THR A 24 -4.70 -5.58 -18.67
N PRO A 25 -3.55 -4.87 -18.50
CA PRO A 25 -2.26 -5.54 -18.58
C PRO A 25 -2.00 -6.54 -17.43
N THR A 26 -2.64 -6.38 -16.27
CA THR A 26 -2.61 -7.40 -15.19
C THR A 26 -3.41 -8.62 -15.59
N CYS A 27 -4.54 -8.42 -16.30
CA CYS A 27 -5.32 -9.52 -16.84
C CYS A 27 -4.53 -10.32 -17.89
N GLU A 28 -3.85 -9.62 -18.80
CA GLU A 28 -3.01 -10.23 -19.84
C GLU A 28 -1.81 -11.00 -19.26
N ALA A 29 -1.26 -10.52 -18.14
CA ALA A 29 -0.14 -11.16 -17.45
C ALA A 29 -0.56 -12.25 -16.44
N TRP A 30 -1.85 -12.55 -16.30
CA TRP A 30 -2.37 -13.35 -15.20
C TRP A 30 -1.72 -14.73 -15.05
N ASP A 31 -1.56 -15.46 -16.15
CA ASP A 31 -0.92 -16.79 -16.12
C ASP A 31 0.54 -16.70 -15.65
N GLN A 32 1.26 -15.64 -16.01
CA GLN A 32 2.63 -15.44 -15.55
C GLN A 32 2.67 -15.11 -14.05
N ILE A 33 1.72 -14.29 -13.58
CA ILE A 33 1.55 -13.95 -12.17
C ILE A 33 1.28 -15.20 -11.34
N CYS A 34 0.33 -16.04 -11.77
CA CYS A 34 -0.01 -17.28 -11.07
C CYS A 34 1.13 -18.30 -11.03
N ASN A 35 2.03 -18.27 -12.04
CA ASN A 35 3.18 -19.15 -12.12
C ASN A 35 4.47 -18.55 -11.53
N PHE A 36 4.39 -17.39 -10.86
CA PHE A 36 5.53 -16.78 -10.18
C PHE A 36 6.17 -17.76 -9.19
N GLN A 37 7.49 -17.97 -9.32
CA GLN A 37 8.25 -18.89 -8.47
C GLN A 37 8.87 -18.12 -7.31
N ALA A 38 8.18 -18.11 -6.17
CA ALA A 38 8.70 -17.53 -4.94
C ALA A 38 9.93 -18.30 -4.41
N ARG A 39 10.82 -17.60 -3.74
CA ARG A 39 11.97 -18.17 -3.04
C ARG A 39 11.72 -18.21 -1.53
N PRO A 40 12.37 -19.13 -0.79
CA PRO A 40 12.16 -19.25 0.66
C PRO A 40 12.54 -18.00 1.47
N ASP A 41 13.40 -17.15 0.93
CA ASP A 41 13.89 -15.91 1.54
C ASP A 41 13.16 -14.65 1.06
N ASP A 42 12.17 -14.79 0.19
CA ASP A 42 11.37 -13.65 -0.25
C ASP A 42 10.48 -13.13 0.88
N LEU A 43 10.35 -11.81 0.97
CA LEU A 43 9.39 -11.13 1.83
C LEU A 43 8.29 -10.52 0.94
N LEU A 44 7.03 -10.84 1.26
CA LEU A 44 5.88 -10.27 0.58
C LEU A 44 5.26 -9.16 1.43
N ILE A 45 5.08 -7.99 0.82
CA ILE A 45 4.25 -6.91 1.37
C ILE A 45 2.92 -6.94 0.64
N SER A 46 1.86 -7.32 1.35
CA SER A 46 0.50 -7.43 0.80
C SER A 46 -0.40 -6.39 1.45
N THR A 47 -1.09 -5.60 0.63
CA THR A 47 -1.98 -4.54 1.09
C THR A 47 -3.14 -4.36 0.13
N TYR A 48 -4.33 -4.10 0.65
CA TYR A 48 -5.36 -3.46 -0.19
C TYR A 48 -4.85 -2.08 -0.64
N PRO A 49 -5.15 -1.62 -1.86
CA PRO A 49 -4.67 -0.34 -2.36
C PRO A 49 -4.89 0.80 -1.37
N LYS A 50 -3.84 1.62 -1.20
CA LYS A 50 -3.81 2.80 -0.33
C LYS A 50 -3.76 2.52 1.18
N ALA A 51 -3.59 1.28 1.63
CA ALA A 51 -3.45 0.92 3.04
C ALA A 51 -2.03 1.12 3.64
N GLY A 52 -1.15 1.92 2.99
CA GLY A 52 0.20 2.21 3.50
C GLY A 52 1.33 1.34 2.91
N THR A 53 1.16 0.83 1.68
CA THR A 53 2.14 -0.04 0.99
C THR A 53 3.54 0.58 0.93
N THR A 54 3.67 1.79 0.38
CA THR A 54 4.97 2.49 0.25
C THR A 54 5.64 2.73 1.59
N TRP A 55 4.86 3.03 2.62
CA TRP A 55 5.40 3.26 3.97
C TRP A 55 5.99 1.99 4.55
N THR A 56 5.25 0.88 4.45
CA THR A 56 5.71 -0.44 4.89
C THR A 56 6.92 -0.91 4.08
N GLN A 57 6.93 -0.69 2.76
CA GLN A 57 8.07 -0.97 1.88
C GLN A 57 9.34 -0.25 2.34
N GLU A 58 9.26 1.05 2.63
CA GLU A 58 10.43 1.82 3.07
C GLU A 58 10.95 1.37 4.44
N ILE A 59 10.04 1.06 5.39
CA ILE A 59 10.39 0.50 6.69
C ILE A 59 11.13 -0.83 6.50
N VAL A 60 10.57 -1.75 5.72
CA VAL A 60 11.15 -3.08 5.48
C VAL A 60 12.51 -2.99 4.78
N ASP A 61 12.68 -2.11 3.78
CA ASP A 61 13.99 -1.91 3.11
C ASP A 61 15.05 -1.47 4.12
N LEU A 62 14.70 -0.53 5.00
CA LEU A 62 15.63 -0.01 5.99
C LEU A 62 15.94 -1.06 7.07
N ILE A 63 14.96 -1.85 7.52
CA ILE A 63 15.19 -2.96 8.45
C ILE A 63 16.14 -3.99 7.83
N GLN A 64 15.88 -4.42 6.59
CA GLN A 64 16.69 -5.43 5.91
C GLN A 64 18.15 -4.98 5.75
N ASN A 65 18.35 -3.67 5.64
CA ASN A 65 19.64 -3.02 5.44
C ASN A 65 20.19 -2.34 6.72
N ASP A 66 19.73 -2.73 7.90
CA ASP A 66 20.26 -2.28 9.20
C ASP A 66 20.28 -0.75 9.35
N GLY A 67 19.25 -0.08 8.83
CA GLY A 67 19.08 1.38 8.82
C GLY A 67 19.99 2.12 7.84
N ASN A 68 20.61 1.44 6.87
CA ASN A 68 21.42 2.08 5.84
C ASN A 68 20.53 2.79 4.80
N VAL A 69 20.51 4.12 4.87
CA VAL A 69 19.70 4.98 4.00
C VAL A 69 20.25 5.02 2.58
N ASP A 70 21.57 4.98 2.38
CA ASP A 70 22.16 5.01 1.05
C ASP A 70 21.67 3.82 0.20
N LYS A 71 21.46 2.66 0.85
CA LYS A 71 20.84 1.52 0.19
C LYS A 71 19.38 1.77 -0.17
N SER A 72 18.58 2.44 0.66
CA SER A 72 17.18 2.75 0.30
C SER A 72 17.07 3.81 -0.80
N GLN A 73 18.13 4.59 -1.01
CA GLN A 73 18.24 5.58 -2.10
C GLN A 73 18.74 4.99 -3.43
N ARG A 74 19.07 3.69 -3.50
CA ARG A 74 19.65 3.05 -4.71
C ARG A 74 18.78 3.17 -5.97
N ALA A 75 17.46 3.25 -5.79
CA ALA A 75 16.47 3.37 -6.85
C ALA A 75 15.10 3.78 -6.26
N PRO A 76 14.15 4.25 -7.08
CA PRO A 76 12.78 4.50 -6.63
C PRO A 76 12.06 3.25 -6.11
N THR A 77 11.04 3.43 -5.27
CA THR A 77 10.27 2.33 -4.63
C THR A 77 9.82 1.25 -5.61
N HIS A 78 9.22 1.63 -6.75
CA HIS A 78 8.69 0.67 -7.73
C HIS A 78 9.77 -0.16 -8.44
N ILE A 79 11.04 0.25 -8.36
CA ILE A 79 12.19 -0.52 -8.87
C ILE A 79 12.79 -1.40 -7.76
N ARG A 80 12.86 -0.87 -6.53
CA ARG A 80 13.34 -1.63 -5.36
C ARG A 80 12.40 -2.78 -4.98
N PHE A 81 11.10 -2.56 -5.17
CA PHE A 81 10.02 -3.48 -4.83
C PHE A 81 9.19 -3.75 -6.09
N PRO A 82 9.54 -4.79 -6.87
CA PRO A 82 8.74 -5.17 -8.03
C PRO A 82 7.36 -5.63 -7.57
N PHE A 83 6.32 -5.02 -8.13
CA PHE A 83 4.94 -5.49 -7.95
C PHE A 83 4.75 -6.79 -8.72
N ILE A 84 4.19 -7.82 -8.07
CA ILE A 84 3.98 -9.13 -8.69
C ILE A 84 3.03 -9.02 -9.88
N GLU A 85 2.13 -8.05 -9.86
CA GLU A 85 1.16 -7.72 -10.90
C GLU A 85 1.72 -6.84 -12.03
N TRP A 86 3.02 -6.47 -11.98
CA TRP A 86 3.77 -5.68 -12.97
C TRP A 86 3.21 -4.27 -13.26
N ILE A 87 2.18 -3.84 -12.53
CA ILE A 87 1.53 -2.53 -12.68
C ILE A 87 1.62 -1.76 -11.37
N ILE A 88 1.95 -0.47 -11.48
CA ILE A 88 1.84 0.47 -10.37
C ILE A 88 0.37 0.83 -10.18
N PRO A 89 -0.22 0.61 -9.00
CA PRO A 89 -1.61 0.97 -8.76
C PRO A 89 -1.88 2.46 -8.99
N SER A 90 -2.64 2.79 -10.04
CA SER A 90 -3.04 4.16 -10.34
C SER A 90 -4.29 4.57 -9.56
N ILE A 91 -4.43 5.86 -9.30
CA ILE A 91 -5.53 6.42 -8.50
C ILE A 91 -6.74 6.57 -9.44
N GLY A 92 -7.77 5.72 -9.31
CA GLY A 92 -9.05 5.99 -9.96
C GLY A 92 -9.93 4.81 -10.38
N SER A 93 -9.49 3.57 -10.22
CA SER A 93 -10.31 2.38 -10.47
C SER A 93 -10.36 1.49 -9.23
N VAL A 94 -11.55 0.97 -8.90
CA VAL A 94 -11.78 0.00 -7.80
C VAL A 94 -11.26 -1.39 -8.19
N CYS A 95 -10.01 -1.45 -8.65
CA CYS A 95 -9.35 -2.71 -8.96
C CYS A 95 -9.06 -3.49 -7.67
N TRP A 96 -8.71 -4.77 -7.80
CA TRP A 96 -8.45 -5.70 -6.69
C TRP A 96 -9.67 -6.07 -5.83
N GLY A 97 -10.88 -5.68 -6.26
CA GLY A 97 -12.14 -6.19 -5.73
C GLY A 97 -12.55 -5.58 -4.38
N SER A 98 -13.25 -6.38 -3.57
CA SER A 98 -13.86 -5.94 -2.31
C SER A 98 -12.83 -5.76 -1.20
N TRP A 99 -12.75 -4.55 -0.64
CA TRP A 99 -11.94 -4.27 0.56
C TRP A 99 -12.26 -5.20 1.72
N HIS A 100 -13.56 -5.44 1.99
CA HIS A 100 -14.03 -6.28 3.10
C HIS A 100 -13.52 -7.71 2.95
N ASP A 101 -13.63 -8.28 1.74
CA ASP A 101 -13.20 -9.65 1.49
C ASP A 101 -11.67 -9.77 1.51
N HIS A 102 -10.97 -8.76 1.00
CA HIS A 102 -9.51 -8.69 1.06
C HIS A 102 -9.00 -8.72 2.50
N VAL A 103 -9.45 -7.81 3.36
CA VAL A 103 -8.95 -7.72 4.74
C VAL A 103 -9.36 -8.94 5.57
N LYS A 104 -10.59 -9.46 5.39
CA LYS A 104 -11.04 -10.67 6.09
C LYS A 104 -10.29 -11.91 5.63
N GLY A 105 -10.00 -12.03 4.33
CA GLY A 105 -9.24 -13.14 3.76
C GLY A 105 -7.85 -13.23 4.38
N TRP A 106 -7.10 -12.13 4.37
CA TRP A 106 -5.77 -12.06 4.98
C TRP A 106 -5.79 -12.22 6.51
N TRP A 107 -6.84 -11.72 7.18
CA TRP A 107 -7.02 -11.90 8.62
C TRP A 107 -7.24 -13.36 9.02
N LYS A 108 -7.95 -14.14 8.19
CA LYS A 108 -8.12 -15.59 8.39
C LYS A 108 -6.83 -16.34 8.02
N ALA A 109 -6.16 -15.94 6.94
CA ALA A 109 -4.93 -16.58 6.46
C ALA A 109 -3.77 -16.50 7.46
N LYS A 110 -3.68 -15.43 8.26
CA LYS A 110 -2.59 -15.24 9.23
C LYS A 110 -2.49 -16.35 10.29
N ASP A 111 -3.58 -17.08 10.55
CA ASP A 111 -3.58 -18.16 11.53
C ASP A 111 -3.03 -19.47 10.95
N GLN A 112 -2.86 -19.56 9.63
CA GLN A 112 -2.38 -20.74 8.91
C GLN A 112 -1.03 -20.52 8.22
N HIS A 113 -0.63 -19.27 8.03
CA HIS A 113 0.58 -18.89 7.32
C HIS A 113 1.42 -17.92 8.15
N ARG A 114 2.72 -17.82 7.83
CA ARG A 114 3.63 -16.86 8.47
C ARG A 114 3.33 -15.44 7.98
N ILE A 115 2.35 -14.80 8.61
CA ILE A 115 1.88 -13.45 8.25
C ILE A 115 1.92 -12.56 9.50
N LEU A 116 2.60 -11.42 9.38
CA LEU A 116 2.47 -10.32 10.33
C LEU A 116 1.37 -9.38 9.85
N TYR A 117 0.24 -9.36 10.54
CA TYR A 117 -0.87 -8.47 10.22
C TYR A 117 -0.71 -7.13 10.96
N LEU A 118 -0.70 -6.02 10.22
CA LEU A 118 -0.47 -4.67 10.73
C LEU A 118 -1.65 -3.75 10.43
N PHE A 119 -1.81 -2.72 11.26
CA PHE A 119 -2.80 -1.67 11.07
C PHE A 119 -2.09 -0.34 10.85
N TYR A 120 -2.52 0.40 9.82
CA TYR A 120 -1.95 1.70 9.50
C TYR A 120 -2.07 2.67 10.69
N GLU A 121 -3.19 2.56 11.42
CA GLU A 121 -3.51 3.37 12.58
C GLU A 121 -2.52 3.12 13.72
N ASP A 122 -2.18 1.86 13.99
CA ASP A 122 -1.19 1.50 15.01
C ASP A 122 0.21 1.98 14.61
N MET A 123 0.58 1.86 13.33
CA MET A 123 1.84 2.38 12.79
C MET A 123 1.96 3.90 12.99
N LYS A 124 0.86 4.63 12.80
CA LYS A 124 0.81 6.08 13.04
C LYS A 124 0.87 6.44 14.53
N LYS A 125 0.20 5.65 15.38
CA LYS A 125 0.09 5.89 16.81
C LYS A 125 1.40 5.61 17.55
N ASN A 126 2.09 4.52 17.22
CA ASN A 126 3.34 4.14 17.85
C ASN A 126 4.32 3.51 16.84
N PRO A 127 4.94 4.33 15.96
CA PRO A 127 5.77 3.82 14.86
C PRO A 127 6.95 2.99 15.36
N LYS A 128 7.62 3.40 16.45
CA LYS A 128 8.78 2.66 16.98
C LYS A 128 8.39 1.24 17.43
N HIS A 129 7.23 1.09 18.06
CA HIS A 129 6.74 -0.23 18.48
C HIS A 129 6.43 -1.12 17.27
N GLU A 130 5.72 -0.58 16.27
CA GLU A 130 5.33 -1.35 15.08
C GLU A 130 6.54 -1.70 14.20
N ILE A 131 7.52 -0.80 14.06
CA ILE A 131 8.79 -1.06 13.36
C ILE A 131 9.60 -2.15 14.07
N ARG A 132 9.65 -2.14 15.41
CA ARG A 132 10.31 -3.21 16.18
C ARG A 132 9.64 -4.56 15.95
N LYS A 133 8.30 -4.60 15.99
CA LYS A 133 7.51 -5.80 15.70
C LYS A 133 7.78 -6.34 14.28
N MET A 134 7.94 -5.46 13.29
CA MET A 134 8.36 -5.85 11.93
C MET A 134 9.78 -6.43 11.91
N ALA A 135 10.74 -5.79 12.60
CA ALA A 135 12.11 -6.27 12.66
C ALA A 135 12.22 -7.66 13.30
N GLU A 136 11.51 -7.88 14.41
CA GLU A 136 11.40 -9.19 15.07
C GLU A 136 10.81 -10.26 14.13
N PHE A 137 9.74 -9.94 13.41
CA PHE A 137 9.12 -10.86 12.45
C PHE A 137 10.05 -11.24 11.28
N ILE A 138 10.83 -10.28 10.80
CA ILE A 138 11.84 -10.47 9.74
C ILE A 138 13.06 -11.26 10.27
N GLY A 139 13.29 -11.24 11.59
CA GLY A 139 14.45 -11.88 12.23
C GLY A 139 15.67 -10.98 12.30
N LYS A 140 15.47 -9.66 12.36
CA LYS A 140 16.51 -8.64 12.53
C LYS A 140 16.50 -8.12 13.97
N ASP A 141 17.66 -8.21 14.63
CA ASP A 141 17.88 -7.58 15.92
C ASP A 141 18.49 -6.19 15.71
N LEU A 142 17.68 -5.15 15.92
CA LEU A 142 18.06 -3.76 15.71
C LEU A 142 18.14 -3.03 17.03
N ASP A 143 19.25 -2.34 17.27
CA ASP A 143 19.36 -1.49 18.45
C ASP A 143 18.43 -0.28 18.38
N ASP A 144 18.21 0.35 19.53
CA ASP A 144 17.28 1.47 19.64
C ASP A 144 17.70 2.70 18.82
N LYS A 145 18.99 2.89 18.53
CA LYS A 145 19.47 3.99 17.69
C LYS A 145 19.12 3.75 16.23
N VAL A 146 19.26 2.51 15.75
CA VAL A 146 18.83 2.12 14.40
C VAL A 146 17.33 2.22 14.29
N LEU A 147 16.56 1.74 15.28
CA LEU A 147 15.10 1.89 15.30
C LEU A 147 14.67 3.36 15.24
N ASP A 148 15.27 4.25 16.04
CA ASP A 148 14.98 5.68 16.03
C ASP A 148 15.32 6.32 14.67
N LYS A 149 16.40 5.87 14.04
CA LYS A 149 16.75 6.30 12.67
C LYS A 149 15.67 5.87 11.67
N ILE A 150 15.22 4.61 11.71
CA ILE A 150 14.18 4.12 10.79
C ILE A 150 12.87 4.88 11.02
N VAL A 151 12.47 5.11 12.27
CA VAL A 151 11.30 5.92 12.62
C VAL A 151 11.38 7.30 11.97
N HIS A 152 12.52 7.99 12.11
CA HIS A 152 12.70 9.32 11.53
C HIS A 152 12.63 9.31 9.99
N GLN A 153 13.38 8.39 9.36
CA GLN A 153 13.47 8.30 7.90
C GLN A 153 12.15 7.91 7.23
N THR A 154 11.27 7.24 7.98
CA THR A 154 9.95 6.79 7.51
C THR A 154 8.81 7.67 8.01
N THR A 155 9.10 8.85 8.58
CA THR A 155 8.06 9.84 8.82
C THR A 155 7.46 10.32 7.49
N PHE A 156 6.18 10.70 7.53
CA PHE A 156 5.48 11.18 6.34
C PHE A 156 6.19 12.36 5.67
N ASP A 157 6.65 13.35 6.44
CA ASP A 157 7.30 14.54 5.90
C ASP A 157 8.64 14.22 5.24
N VAL A 158 9.45 13.34 5.84
CA VAL A 158 10.72 12.88 5.25
C VAL A 158 10.46 12.10 3.97
N MET A 159 9.54 11.13 3.99
CA MET A 159 9.21 10.35 2.80
C MET A 159 8.59 11.19 1.68
N LYS A 160 7.80 12.22 2.02
CA LYS A 160 7.21 13.14 1.04
C LYS A 160 8.26 13.92 0.26
N GLN A 161 9.37 14.28 0.91
CA GLN A 161 10.48 14.99 0.27
C GLN A 161 11.47 14.05 -0.44
N ASN A 162 11.42 12.74 -0.16
CA ASN A 162 12.31 11.76 -0.74
C ASN A 162 11.87 11.33 -2.16
N PRO A 163 12.60 11.68 -3.25
CA PRO A 163 12.25 11.31 -4.62
C PRO A 163 12.28 9.80 -4.89
N MET A 164 12.98 9.03 -4.05
CA MET A 164 13.04 7.57 -4.14
C MET A 164 11.84 6.88 -3.46
N ALA A 165 10.98 7.64 -2.76
CA ALA A 165 9.81 7.13 -2.04
C ALA A 165 8.49 7.82 -2.42
N ASN A 166 8.52 9.05 -2.93
CA ASN A 166 7.32 9.86 -3.15
C ASN A 166 6.67 9.71 -4.55
N TYR A 167 7.21 8.82 -5.39
CA TYR A 167 6.76 8.54 -6.76
C TYR A 167 6.98 9.67 -7.78
N SER A 168 7.73 10.73 -7.47
CA SER A 168 7.99 11.84 -8.41
C SER A 168 8.82 11.47 -9.65
N SER A 169 9.39 10.26 -9.68
CA SER A 169 10.09 9.71 -10.85
C SER A 169 9.15 9.07 -11.88
N ILE A 170 7.88 8.88 -11.54
CA ILE A 170 6.88 8.35 -12.46
C ILE A 170 6.46 9.46 -13.45
N PRO A 171 6.38 9.16 -14.76
CA PRO A 171 5.90 10.12 -15.75
C PRO A 171 4.51 10.66 -15.42
N ASN A 172 4.27 11.95 -15.72
CA ASN A 172 3.01 12.63 -15.41
C ASN A 172 1.81 12.00 -16.14
N GLU A 173 2.05 11.34 -17.27
CA GLU A 173 1.07 10.58 -18.05
C GLU A 173 0.51 9.40 -17.26
N ILE A 174 1.30 8.85 -16.32
CA ILE A 174 0.89 7.74 -15.45
C ILE A 174 0.42 8.27 -14.10
N MET A 175 1.13 9.23 -13.52
CA MET A 175 0.81 9.80 -12.21
C MET A 175 1.01 11.32 -12.20
N ASN A 176 -0.06 12.08 -12.37
CA ASN A 176 0.00 13.53 -12.36
C ASN A 176 -0.08 14.10 -10.93
N HIS A 177 1.10 14.41 -10.36
CA HIS A 177 1.22 14.95 -9.00
C HIS A 177 0.66 16.38 -8.84
N SER A 178 0.43 17.12 -9.93
CA SER A 178 -0.21 18.44 -9.89
C SER A 178 -1.71 18.35 -9.65
N ILE A 179 -2.35 17.23 -10.01
CA ILE A 179 -3.77 16.96 -9.68
C ILE A 179 -3.88 16.53 -8.22
N SER A 180 -3.12 15.51 -7.83
CA SER A 180 -3.02 15.07 -6.45
C SER A 180 -1.67 14.40 -6.22
N PRO A 181 -0.85 14.88 -5.26
CA PRO A 181 0.42 14.24 -4.98
C PRO A 181 0.20 12.87 -4.35
N PHE A 182 1.03 11.89 -4.72
CA PHE A 182 1.00 10.54 -4.13
C PHE A 182 1.08 10.58 -2.59
N MET A 183 2.07 11.32 -2.06
CA MET A 183 2.20 11.64 -0.63
C MET A 183 1.28 12.80 -0.25
N ARG A 184 -0.02 12.51 -0.15
CA ARG A 184 -1.10 13.51 0.00
C ARG A 184 -1.16 14.17 1.39
N LYS A 185 -1.62 13.43 2.40
CA LYS A 185 -1.76 13.92 3.80
C LYS A 185 -1.16 13.00 4.87
N GLY A 186 -1.20 11.68 4.67
CA GLY A 186 -0.60 10.72 5.62
C GLY A 186 -1.19 10.79 7.05
N THR A 187 -2.49 11.08 7.18
CA THR A 187 -3.18 11.22 8.47
C THR A 187 -4.37 10.29 8.58
N ILE A 188 -4.66 9.85 9.81
CA ILE A 188 -5.91 9.17 10.18
C ILE A 188 -7.02 10.22 10.22
N GLY A 189 -8.26 9.81 9.95
CA GLY A 189 -9.45 10.63 10.13
C GLY A 189 -9.75 11.64 9.03
N ASP A 190 -8.94 11.72 7.98
CA ASP A 190 -9.21 12.64 6.86
C ASP A 190 -10.50 12.31 6.10
N TRP A 191 -11.02 11.08 6.25
CA TRP A 191 -12.32 10.67 5.69
C TRP A 191 -13.47 11.57 6.18
N LYS A 192 -13.38 12.12 7.39
CA LYS A 192 -14.37 13.04 7.98
C LYS A 192 -14.53 14.35 7.19
N ASN A 193 -13.52 14.72 6.41
CA ASN A 193 -13.58 15.89 5.52
C ASN A 193 -14.26 15.60 4.18
N HIS A 194 -14.62 14.34 3.90
CA HIS A 194 -15.14 13.88 2.60
C HIS A 194 -16.52 13.23 2.72
N PHE A 195 -16.79 12.54 3.83
CA PHE A 195 -18.07 11.88 4.06
C PHE A 195 -19.10 12.88 4.59
N THR A 196 -20.23 12.96 3.90
CA THR A 196 -21.44 13.53 4.51
C THR A 196 -21.98 12.60 5.60
N VAL A 197 -22.76 13.12 6.54
CA VAL A 197 -23.39 12.31 7.59
C VAL A 197 -24.22 11.17 7.00
N ALA A 198 -25.03 11.44 5.97
CA ALA A 198 -25.85 10.44 5.31
C ALA A 198 -25.00 9.32 4.64
N GLN A 199 -23.89 9.68 3.99
CA GLN A 199 -22.97 8.67 3.43
C GLN A 199 -22.31 7.84 4.53
N ASN A 200 -21.95 8.45 5.66
CA ASN A 200 -21.37 7.74 6.79
C ASN A 200 -22.35 6.75 7.41
N GLU A 201 -23.62 7.14 7.61
CA GLU A 201 -24.65 6.23 8.13
C GLU A 201 -24.87 5.02 7.21
N ILE A 202 -24.95 5.25 5.90
CA ILE A 202 -25.06 4.16 4.91
C ILE A 202 -23.83 3.24 4.96
N PHE A 203 -22.64 3.83 5.03
CA PHE A 203 -21.40 3.06 5.12
C PHE A 203 -21.33 2.23 6.41
N ASP A 204 -21.69 2.81 7.56
CA ASP A 204 -21.68 2.13 8.86
C ASP A 204 -22.65 0.94 8.89
N GLU A 205 -23.83 1.07 8.27
CA GLU A 205 -24.78 -0.04 8.15
C GLU A 205 -24.25 -1.16 7.27
N ASP A 206 -23.68 -0.83 6.11
CA ASP A 206 -23.08 -1.80 5.18
C ASP A 206 -21.86 -2.49 5.80
N TYR A 207 -20.98 -1.73 6.44
CA TYR A 207 -19.79 -2.21 7.14
C TYR A 207 -20.17 -3.20 8.24
N LYS A 208 -21.13 -2.84 9.11
CA LYS A 208 -21.61 -3.75 10.16
C LYS A 208 -22.07 -5.07 9.58
N LYS A 209 -22.93 -5.04 8.54
CA LYS A 209 -23.42 -6.26 7.87
C LYS A 209 -22.25 -7.11 7.34
N LYS A 210 -21.30 -6.50 6.64
CA LYS A 210 -20.17 -7.19 5.99
C LYS A 210 -19.09 -7.67 6.95
N MET A 211 -18.97 -7.09 8.14
CA MET A 211 -17.91 -7.40 9.11
C MET A 211 -18.37 -8.21 10.32
N THR A 212 -19.68 -8.50 10.42
CA THR A 212 -20.27 -9.27 11.54
C THR A 212 -19.60 -10.62 11.80
N ASP A 213 -19.06 -11.28 10.77
CA ASP A 213 -18.44 -12.61 10.87
C ASP A 213 -16.94 -12.57 11.21
N SER A 214 -16.38 -11.39 11.52
CA SER A 214 -14.94 -11.22 11.70
C SER A 214 -14.59 -10.47 12.97
N SER A 215 -13.69 -11.05 13.78
CA SER A 215 -13.08 -10.36 14.91
C SER A 215 -12.24 -9.16 14.50
N LEU A 216 -11.84 -9.06 13.23
CA LEU A 216 -11.09 -7.93 12.69
C LEU A 216 -11.78 -6.59 12.92
N ALA A 217 -13.12 -6.57 12.96
CA ALA A 217 -13.90 -5.35 13.07
C ALA A 217 -13.54 -4.51 14.30
N SER A 218 -13.17 -5.14 15.42
CA SER A 218 -12.81 -4.45 16.67
C SER A 218 -11.41 -3.84 16.68
N HIS A 219 -10.59 -4.09 15.65
CA HIS A 219 -9.22 -3.58 15.57
C HIS A 219 -9.12 -2.26 14.80
N PHE A 220 -10.06 -1.97 13.90
CA PHE A 220 -10.03 -0.74 13.12
C PHE A 220 -10.36 0.49 13.98
N GLN A 221 -9.50 1.51 13.90
CA GLN A 221 -9.65 2.78 14.59
C GLN A 221 -10.08 3.86 13.59
N PHE A 222 -11.37 4.17 13.54
CA PHE A 222 -11.93 5.23 12.70
C PHE A 222 -11.94 6.56 13.47
N GLU A 223 -10.76 7.04 13.84
CA GLU A 223 -10.60 8.38 14.46
C GLU A 223 -10.81 9.53 13.47
#